data_AF-A0A4Y7U2D6-F1
#
_entry.id   AF-A0A4Y7U2D6-F1
#
_cell.length_a   1.000
_cell.length_b   1.000
_cell.length_c   1.000
_cell.angle_alpha   90.00
_cell.angle_beta   90.00
_cell.angle_gamma   90.00
#
_symmetry.space_group_name_H-M   'P 1'
#
loop_
_entity.id
_entity.type
_entity.pdbx_description
1 polymer ?
#
loop_
_entity_poly.entity_id
_entity_poly.type
_entity_poly.pdbx_seq_one_letter_code
_entity_poly.pdbx_strand_id
1 'polypeptide(L)'
;YYNSDGNQSSMCGNGGRCLVAFANQLGVIDDKTTFIATDGLHHASVGDDAIVSLQMIDVDEIQKKEAYTFLNTGSPHHVQIVDDLEHYNVKDNGAA
;
A
#
# COMPACT_ATOMS: atom_id res chain seq x y z
N TYR A 1 9.62 -0.34 7.70
CA TYR A 1 8.78 -1.52 7.93
C TYR A 1 9.60 -2.75 7.58
N TYR A 2 9.43 -3.85 8.31
CA TYR A 2 10.16 -5.11 8.09
C TYR A 2 9.16 -6.20 7.70
N ASN A 3 9.51 -7.03 6.72
CA ASN A 3 8.74 -8.22 6.38
C ASN A 3 8.94 -9.29 7.46
N SER A 4 8.10 -10.34 7.43
CA SER A 4 8.17 -11.45 8.40
C SER A 4 9.47 -12.25 8.34
N ASP A 5 10.24 -12.12 7.27
CA ASP A 5 11.58 -12.70 7.10
C ASP A 5 12.70 -11.84 7.73
N GLY A 6 12.35 -10.70 8.34
CA GLY A 6 13.28 -9.78 9.00
C GLY A 6 13.96 -8.79 8.05
N ASN A 7 13.71 -8.86 6.75
CA ASN A 7 14.30 -7.92 5.79
C ASN A 7 13.55 -6.59 5.80
N GLN A 8 14.30 -5.49 5.63
CA GLN A 8 13.69 -4.19 5.41
C GLN A 8 12.94 -4.24 4.08
N SER A 9 11.67 -3.85 4.13
CA SER A 9 10.79 -3.85 2.98
C SER A 9 10.55 -2.42 2.51
N SER A 10 9.86 -2.31 1.38
CA SER A 10 9.26 -1.07 0.90
C SER A 10 8.12 -0.59 1.82
N MET A 11 7.55 0.56 1.49
CA MET A 11 6.39 1.09 2.18
C MET A 11 5.17 0.18 1.96
N CYS A 12 4.52 -0.19 3.06
CA CYS A 12 3.28 -0.95 3.05
C CYS A 12 2.11 -0.03 3.42
N GLY A 13 1.19 0.22 2.48
CA GLY A 13 0.04 1.11 2.71
C GLY A 13 -0.83 0.68 3.89
N ASN A 14 -1.03 -0.63 4.09
CA ASN A 14 -1.77 -1.16 5.24
C ASN A 14 -1.04 -0.87 6.55
N GLY A 15 0.29 -1.11 6.57
CA GLY A 15 1.12 -0.81 7.73
C GLY A 15 1.11 0.69 8.07
N GLY A 16 1.15 1.56 7.06
CA GLY A 16 1.02 3.00 7.23
C GLY A 16 -0.31 3.41 7.84
N ARG A 17 -1.43 2.81 7.41
CA ARG A 17 -2.74 3.08 8.02
C ARG A 17 -2.80 2.61 9.47
N CYS A 18 -2.27 1.44 9.78
CA CYS A 18 -2.19 0.94 11.16
C CYS A 18 -1.32 1.85 12.05
N LEU A 19 -0.19 2.35 11.54
CA LEU A 19 0.66 3.30 12.25
C LEU A 19 -0.09 4.57 12.61
N VAL A 20 -0.81 5.16 11.65
CA VAL A 20 -1.60 6.39 11.86
C VAL A 20 -2.73 6.15 12.86
N ALA A 21 -3.50 5.06 12.70
CA ALA A 21 -4.56 4.70 13.64
C ALA A 21 -4.02 4.50 15.06
N PHE A 22 -2.88 3.84 15.20
CA PHE A 22 -2.24 3.61 16.50
C PHE A 22 -1.73 4.91 17.13
N ALA A 23 -1.10 5.79 16.35
CA ALA A 23 -0.65 7.10 16.83
C ALA A 23 -1.83 7.99 17.30
N ASN A 24 -2.95 7.98 16.57
CA ASN A 24 -4.17 8.67 16.98
C ASN A 24 -4.76 8.06 18.26
N GLN A 25 -4.81 6.73 18.36
CA GLN A 25 -5.26 6.02 19.58
C GLN A 25 -4.40 6.38 20.81
N LEU A 26 -3.09 6.59 20.63
CA LEU A 26 -2.18 7.02 21.69
C LEU A 26 -2.24 8.53 21.99
N GLY A 27 -2.99 9.33 21.22
CA GLY A 27 -3.05 10.78 21.34
C GLY A 27 -1.75 11.50 20.91
N VAL A 28 -0.93 10.86 20.09
CA VAL A 28 0.32 11.45 19.54
C VAL A 28 0.02 12.41 18.40
N ILE A 29 -1.09 12.19 17.69
CA ILE A 29 -1.58 13.00 16.58
C ILE A 29 -3.08 13.25 16.76
N ASP A 30 -3.58 14.31 16.12
CA ASP A 30 -5.02 14.58 15.98
C ASP A 30 -5.58 13.88 14.72
N ASP A 31 -6.36 14.59 13.90
CA ASP A 31 -7.02 14.11 12.69
C ASP A 31 -6.12 14.10 11.45
N LYS A 32 -5.02 14.87 11.44
CA LYS A 32 -4.09 14.96 10.32
C LYS A 32 -2.65 14.80 10.78
N THR A 33 -1.84 14.11 9.99
CA THR A 33 -0.43 13.93 10.27
C THR A 33 0.40 13.77 9.00
N THR A 34 1.71 13.92 9.15
CA THR A 34 2.70 13.47 8.18
C THR A 34 3.69 12.53 8.86
N PHE A 35 4.33 11.66 8.09
CA PHE A 35 5.41 10.81 8.56
C PHE A 35 6.36 10.44 7.42
N ILE A 36 7.59 10.07 7.77
CA ILE A 36 8.60 9.62 6.81
C ILE A 36 8.60 8.09 6.76
N ALA A 37 8.51 7.53 5.55
CA ALA A 37 8.70 6.12 5.26
C ALA A 37 9.94 5.93 4.36
N THR A 38 10.18 4.70 3.91
CA THR A 38 11.35 4.33 3.08
C THR A 38 11.37 4.99 1.70
N ASP A 39 10.21 5.41 1.21
CA ASP A 39 9.94 6.05 -0.07
C ASP A 39 9.62 7.55 0.06
N GLY A 40 9.74 8.12 1.27
CA GLY A 40 9.68 9.57 1.49
C GLY A 40 8.56 10.01 2.44
N LEU A 41 8.10 11.24 2.25
CA LEU A 41 7.10 11.88 3.10
C LEU A 41 5.69 11.48 2.68
N HIS A 42 4.89 11.01 3.64
CA HIS A 42 3.48 10.70 3.45
C HIS A 42 2.59 11.65 4.24
N HIS A 43 1.37 11.84 3.74
CA HIS A 43 0.31 12.57 4.42
C HIS A 43 -0.83 11.61 4.74
N ALA A 44 -1.42 11.76 5.92
CA ALA A 44 -2.54 10.94 6.33
C ALA A 44 -3.57 11.75 7.12
N SER A 45 -4.82 11.27 7.07
CA SER A 45 -5.90 11.79 7.89
C SER A 45 -6.75 10.67 8.48
N VAL A 46 -7.35 10.93 9.63
CA VAL A 46 -8.31 10.07 10.32
C VAL A 46 -9.67 10.75 10.22
N GLY A 47 -10.64 10.09 9.58
CA GLY A 47 -12.01 10.57 9.50
C GLY A 47 -12.77 10.41 10.82
N ASP A 48 -13.94 11.06 10.93
CA ASP A 48 -14.83 10.94 12.09
C ASP A 48 -15.34 9.50 12.31
N ASP A 49 -15.34 8.69 11.25
CA ASP A 49 -15.65 7.26 11.25
C ASP A 49 -14.44 6.37 11.61
N ALA A 50 -13.35 6.97 12.06
CA ALA A 50 -12.05 6.35 12.33
C ALA A 50 -11.37 5.71 11.10
N ILE A 51 -11.84 6.00 9.89
CA ILE A 51 -11.19 5.51 8.66
C ILE A 51 -9.95 6.36 8.36
N VAL A 52 -8.82 5.68 8.20
CA VAL A 52 -7.55 6.31 7.83
C VAL A 52 -7.43 6.43 6.31
N SER A 53 -7.27 7.66 5.83
CA SER A 53 -6.82 7.96 4.48
C SER A 53 -5.31 8.17 4.49
N LEU A 54 -4.60 7.51 3.56
CA LEU A 54 -3.15 7.57 3.45
C LEU A 54 -2.76 7.90 2.01
N GLN A 55 -2.03 9.00 1.83
CA GLN A 55 -1.44 9.36 0.55
C GLN A 55 -0.35 8.36 0.20
N MET A 56 -0.49 7.68 -0.94
CA MET A 56 0.57 6.89 -1.55
C MET A 56 1.43 7.78 -2.45
N ILE A 57 2.61 7.30 -2.84
CA ILE A 57 3.44 8.02 -3.81
C ILE A 57 2.73 8.10 -5.17
N ASP A 58 3.11 9.10 -5.96
CA ASP A 58 2.66 9.21 -7.35
C ASP A 58 3.18 8.02 -8.17
N VAL A 59 2.37 7.59 -9.14
CA VAL A 59 2.74 6.54 -10.08
C VAL A 59 3.29 7.19 -11.33
N ASP A 60 4.61 7.16 -11.48
CA ASP A 60 5.31 7.82 -12.59
C ASP A 60 5.04 7.19 -13.96
N GLU A 61 4.90 5.87 -14.00
CA GLU A 61 4.72 5.11 -15.25
C GLU A 61 3.70 3.98 -15.07
N ILE A 62 2.84 3.81 -16.08
CA ILE A 62 1.92 2.69 -16.21
C ILE A 62 2.21 1.97 -17.52
N GLN A 63 2.81 0.78 -17.43
CA GLN A 63 3.16 -0.06 -18.58
C GLN A 63 2.03 -1.02 -18.89
N LYS A 64 1.15 -0.63 -19.82
CA LYS A 64 0.04 -1.47 -20.29
C LYS A 64 0.53 -2.49 -21.32
N LYS A 65 0.17 -3.75 -21.14
CA LYS A 65 0.28 -4.84 -22.11
C LYS A 65 -1.12 -5.34 -22.47
N GLU A 66 -1.19 -6.27 -23.42
CA GLU A 66 -2.47 -6.81 -23.88
C GLU A 66 -3.26 -7.49 -22.75
N ALA A 67 -2.59 -8.29 -21.91
CA ALA A 67 -3.23 -9.06 -20.84
C ALA A 67 -3.09 -8.46 -19.43
N TYR A 68 -2.14 -7.55 -19.21
CA TYR A 68 -1.81 -7.07 -17.87
C TYR A 68 -1.24 -5.65 -17.88
N THR A 69 -1.10 -5.06 -16.70
CA THR A 69 -0.45 -3.77 -16.48
C THR A 69 0.63 -3.90 -15.42
N PHE A 70 1.81 -3.34 -15.69
CA PHE A 70 2.84 -3.13 -14.69
C PHE A 70 2.90 -1.66 -14.25
N LEU A 71 3.06 -1.45 -12.95
CA LEU A 71 3.26 -0.13 -12.35
C LEU A 71 4.00 -0.25 -11.01
N ASN A 72 4.52 0.87 -10.52
CA ASN A 72 5.17 0.94 -9.21
C ASN A 72 4.44 1.95 -8.33
N THR A 73 4.02 1.53 -7.15
CA THR A 73 3.32 2.37 -6.14
C THR A 73 4.13 2.48 -4.84
N GLY A 74 5.46 2.36 -4.94
CA GLY A 74 6.40 2.12 -3.83
C GLY A 74 6.89 0.67 -3.80
N SER A 75 6.17 -0.23 -4.46
CA SER A 75 6.58 -1.60 -4.81
C SER A 75 6.12 -1.93 -6.24
N PRO A 76 6.83 -2.81 -6.96
CA PRO A 76 6.40 -3.24 -8.29
C PRO A 76 5.14 -4.11 -8.21
N HIS A 77 4.16 -3.84 -9.07
CA HIS A 77 2.91 -4.58 -9.16
C HIS A 77 2.65 -5.06 -10.59
N HIS A 78 2.28 -6.34 -10.71
CA HIS A 78 1.64 -6.92 -11.89
C HIS A 78 0.13 -6.99 -11.63
N VAL A 79 -0.67 -6.34 -12.46
CA VAL A 79 -2.14 -6.33 -12.34
C VAL A 79 -2.74 -6.92 -13.60
N GLN A 80 -3.49 -8.01 -13.44
CA GLN A 80 -4.21 -8.68 -14.51
C GLN A 80 -5.69 -8.83 -14.12
N ILE A 81 -6.58 -8.48 -15.04
CA ILE A 81 -8.01 -8.71 -14.88
C ILE A 81 -8.32 -10.12 -15.36
N VAL A 82 -9.09 -10.86 -14.57
CA VAL A 82 -9.53 -12.22 -14.88
C VAL A 82 -11.04 -12.30 -14.70
N ASP A 83 -11.70 -13.13 -15.50
CA ASP A 83 -13.17 -13.21 -15.53
C ASP A 83 -13.76 -13.85 -14.25
N ASP A 84 -13.07 -14.85 -13.70
CA ASP A 84 -13.52 -15.60 -12.52
C ASP A 84 -12.36 -15.73 -11.51
N LEU A 85 -12.20 -14.71 -10.68
CA LEU A 85 -11.15 -14.67 -9.66
C LEU A 85 -11.32 -15.79 -8.61
N GLU A 86 -12.55 -16.22 -8.34
CA GLU A 86 -12.84 -17.25 -7.33
C GLU A 86 -12.27 -18.61 -7.74
N HIS A 87 -12.36 -18.95 -9.03
CA HIS A 87 -11.83 -20.20 -9.58
C HIS A 87 -10.47 -20.05 -10.29
N TYR A 88 -9.91 -18.83 -10.34
CA TYR A 88 -8.59 -18.61 -10.92
C TYR A 88 -7.50 -19.14 -9.98
N ASN A 89 -6.57 -19.93 -10.50
CA ASN A 89 -5.43 -20.43 -9.72
C ASN A 89 -4.39 -19.31 -9.55
N VAL A 90 -4.63 -18.42 -8.60
CA VAL A 90 -3.76 -17.27 -8.26
C VAL A 90 -2.38 -17.75 -7.80
N LYS A 91 -2.29 -18.89 -7.12
CA LYS A 91 -1.01 -19.39 -6.62
C LYS A 91 -0.07 -19.74 -7.76
N ASP A 92 -0.53 -20.52 -8.74
CA ASP A 92 0.34 -20.98 -9.82
C ASP A 92 0.52 -19.92 -10.91
N ASN A 93 -0.52 -19.12 -11.21
CA ASN A 93 -0.45 -18.10 -12.26
C ASN A 93 0.02 -16.73 -11.77
N GLY A 94 -0.01 -16.47 -10.47
CA GLY A 94 0.42 -15.21 -9.85
C GLY A 94 1.76 -15.31 -9.11
N ALA A 95 2.30 -16.51 -8.93
CA ALA A 95 3.66 -16.67 -8.43
C ALA A 95 4.68 -16.34 -9.53
N ALA A 96 5.71 -15.60 -9.15
CA ALA A 96 6.92 -15.39 -9.93
C ALA A 96 8.03 -16.30 -9.41
#